data_AF-A0A354PD99-F1
#
_entry.id   AF-A0A354PD99-F1
#
_cell.length_a   1.000
_cell.length_b   1.000
_cell.length_c   1.000
_cell.angle_alpha   90.00
_cell.angle_beta   90.00
_cell.angle_gamma   90.00
#
_symmetry.space_group_name_H-M   'P 1'
#
loop_
_entity.id
_entity.type
_entity.pdbx_description
1 polymer ?
#
loop_
_entity_poly.entity_id
_entity_poly.type
_entity_poly.pdbx_seq_one_letter_code
_entity_poly.pdbx_strand_id
1 'polypeptide(L)'
;MNRSVLELHLMGAFNRTRAKQAEVEAKVAAGQCLIDGCTCKPRSRGLCDHHRMLFYYELRHLDTPEERAKFEADQVRDGKILLPGESVKTKRRARSPFTKVG
;
A
#
# COMPACT_ATOMS: atom_id res chain seq x y z
N MET A 1 -28.99 -12.60 -1.52
CA MET A 1 -27.76 -12.80 -0.72
C MET A 1 -27.10 -11.44 -0.57
N ASN A 2 -27.34 -10.77 0.55
CA ASN A 2 -26.92 -9.39 0.76
C ASN A 2 -25.47 -9.40 1.28
N ARG A 3 -24.51 -9.09 0.41
CA ARG A 3 -23.10 -8.94 0.80
C ARG A 3 -22.96 -7.78 1.78
N SER A 4 -22.16 -7.94 2.82
CA SER A 4 -21.97 -6.88 3.83
C SER A 4 -21.30 -5.66 3.20
N VAL A 5 -21.61 -4.46 3.68
CA VAL A 5 -20.95 -3.21 3.26
C VAL A 5 -19.44 -3.27 3.49
N LEU A 6 -19.00 -4.04 4.49
CA LEU A 6 -17.61 -4.39 4.76
C LEU A 6 -16.98 -5.25 3.66
N GLU A 7 -17.65 -6.31 3.18
CA GLU A 7 -17.17 -7.11 2.05
C GLU A 7 -17.07 -6.29 0.76
N LEU A 8 -18.02 -5.38 0.50
CA LEU A 8 -18.00 -4.52 -0.66
C LEU A 8 -16.88 -3.46 -0.58
N HIS A 9 -16.62 -2.89 0.60
CA HIS A 9 -15.47 -1.99 0.81
C HIS A 9 -14.14 -2.73 0.69
N LEU A 10 -14.04 -3.95 1.24
CA LEU A 10 -12.86 -4.80 1.11
C LEU A 10 -12.59 -5.13 -0.37
N MET A 11 -13.61 -5.45 -1.17
CA MET A 11 -13.44 -5.73 -2.61
C MET A 11 -13.16 -4.46 -3.45
N GLY A 12 -13.69 -3.29 -3.07
CA GLY A 12 -13.45 -2.01 -3.76
C GLY A 12 -12.05 -1.41 -3.52
N ALA A 13 -11.44 -1.70 -2.37
CA ALA A 13 -10.10 -1.24 -1.99
C ALA A 13 -8.97 -1.82 -2.87
N PHE A 14 -9.22 -2.92 -3.59
CA PHE A 14 -8.22 -3.58 -4.43
C PHE A 14 -8.09 -2.99 -5.84
N ASN A 15 -9.08 -2.24 -6.32
CA ASN A 15 -9.08 -1.71 -7.68
C ASN A 15 -8.44 -0.32 -7.73
N ARG A 16 -7.12 -0.28 -7.55
CA ARG A 16 -6.32 0.86 -8.03
C ARG A 16 -6.54 1.00 -9.54
N THR A 17 -6.63 2.23 -10.04
CA THR A 17 -6.61 2.45 -11.50
C THR A 17 -5.30 1.91 -12.06
N ARG A 18 -5.30 1.43 -13.30
CA ARG A 18 -4.06 0.92 -13.95
C ARG A 18 -2.93 1.95 -13.93
N ALA A 19 -3.26 3.24 -14.11
CA ALA A 19 -2.30 4.32 -14.02
C ALA A 19 -1.67 4.40 -12.62
N LYS A 20 -2.49 4.38 -11.56
CA LYS A 20 -1.97 4.46 -10.19
C LYS A 20 -1.17 3.22 -9.81
N GLN A 21 -1.60 2.05 -10.28
CA GLN A 21 -0.83 0.81 -10.11
C GLN A 21 0.55 0.91 -10.78
N ALA A 22 0.64 1.44 -12.00
CA ALA A 22 1.90 1.64 -12.70
C ALA A 22 2.84 2.63 -11.96
N GLU A 23 2.31 3.72 -11.41
CA GLU A 23 3.08 4.66 -10.58
C GLU A 23 3.67 4.00 -9.34
N VAL A 24 2.83 3.24 -8.61
CA VAL A 24 3.27 2.48 -7.43
C VAL A 24 4.37 1.49 -7.81
N GLU A 25 4.19 0.75 -8.89
CA GLU A 25 5.20 -0.20 -9.38
C GLU A 25 6.50 0.47 -9.79
N ALA A 26 6.44 1.65 -10.42
CA ALA A 26 7.62 2.42 -10.77
C ALA A 26 8.40 2.86 -9.52
N LYS A 27 7.71 3.40 -8.51
CA LYS A 27 8.33 3.79 -7.23
C LYS A 27 8.90 2.59 -6.46
N VAL A 28 8.17 1.47 -6.45
CA VAL A 28 8.64 0.20 -5.84
C VAL A 28 9.89 -0.31 -6.57
N ALA A 29 9.92 -0.27 -7.90
CA ALA A 29 11.07 -0.69 -8.69
C ALA A 29 12.29 0.21 -8.44
N ALA A 30 12.06 1.52 -8.35
CA ALA A 30 13.07 2.52 -7.98
C ALA A 30 13.53 2.40 -6.52
N GLY A 31 12.78 1.70 -5.67
CA GLY A 31 13.09 1.59 -4.24
C GLY A 31 12.93 2.91 -3.52
N GLN A 32 11.87 3.65 -3.86
CA GLN A 32 11.52 4.95 -3.29
C GLN A 32 10.22 4.87 -2.49
N CYS A 33 10.04 5.83 -1.59
CA CYS A 33 8.80 6.03 -0.85
C CYS A 33 7.63 6.28 -1.80
N LEU A 34 6.44 5.74 -1.47
CA LEU A 34 5.25 5.89 -2.29
C LEU A 34 4.61 7.28 -2.26
N ILE A 35 4.92 8.09 -1.24
CA ILE A 35 4.43 9.48 -1.16
C ILE A 35 5.04 10.32 -2.28
N ASP A 36 4.22 11.15 -2.92
CA ASP A 36 4.65 12.02 -4.00
C ASP A 36 5.68 13.05 -3.52
N GLY A 37 6.73 13.25 -4.34
CA GLY A 37 7.87 14.09 -3.97
C GLY A 37 8.86 13.48 -2.98
N CYS A 38 8.61 12.29 -2.42
CA CYS A 38 9.52 11.65 -1.48
C CYS A 38 10.49 10.67 -2.18
N THR A 39 11.79 10.96 -2.12
CA THR A 39 12.84 10.12 -2.70
C THR A 39 13.53 9.20 -1.67
N CYS A 40 13.08 9.23 -0.41
CA CYS A 40 13.67 8.44 0.66
C CYS A 40 13.47 6.93 0.47
N LYS A 41 14.38 6.14 1.05
CA LYS A 41 14.32 4.67 1.00
C LYS A 41 13.08 4.15 1.77
N PRO A 42 12.25 3.29 1.15
CA PRO A 42 11.09 2.71 1.79
C PRO A 42 11.51 1.56 2.71
N ARG A 43 10.69 1.35 3.76
CA ARG A 43 10.82 0.32 4.77
C ARG A 43 9.65 -0.66 4.65
N SER A 44 8.62 -0.49 5.48
CA SER A 44 7.38 -1.26 5.41
C SER A 44 6.31 -0.49 4.65
N ARG A 45 5.36 -1.22 4.05
CA ARG A 45 4.19 -0.65 3.38
C ARG A 45 4.50 0.33 2.24
N GLY A 46 5.74 0.33 1.73
CA GLY A 46 6.19 1.26 0.70
C GLY A 46 6.53 2.67 1.21
N LEU A 47 6.58 2.89 2.53
CA LEU A 47 6.84 4.20 3.15
C LEU A 47 8.25 4.29 3.73
N CYS A 48 8.86 5.47 3.72
CA CYS A 48 10.06 5.75 4.52
C CYS A 48 9.71 5.84 6.02
N ASP A 49 10.72 5.91 6.91
CA ASP A 49 10.49 5.93 8.36
C ASP A 49 9.58 7.10 8.81
N HIS A 50 9.75 8.29 8.23
CA HIS A 50 8.94 9.47 8.55
C HIS A 50 7.48 9.31 8.14
N HIS A 51 7.21 9.00 6.85
CA HIS A 51 5.85 8.82 6.37
C HIS A 51 5.15 7.61 6.98
N ARG A 52 5.91 6.56 7.32
CA ARG A 52 5.38 5.42 8.07
C ARG A 52 4.87 5.87 9.44
N MET A 53 5.65 6.70 10.15
CA MET A 53 5.25 7.22 11.46
C MET A 53 3.99 8.08 11.36
N LEU A 54 3.88 8.96 10.36
CA LEU A 54 2.69 9.78 10.12
C LEU A 54 1.46 8.92 9.81
N PHE A 55 1.61 7.90 8.97
CA PHE A 55 0.52 6.97 8.66
C PHE A 55 -0.02 6.28 9.92
N TYR A 56 0.86 5.72 10.77
CA TYR A 56 0.41 5.09 12.02
C TYR A 56 -0.07 6.10 13.06
N TYR A 57 0.44 7.34 13.01
CA TYR A 57 -0.11 8.44 13.80
C TYR A 57 -1.55 8.70 13.40
N GLU A 58 -1.88 8.88 12.13
CA GLU A 58 -3.27 9.07 11.70
C GLU A 58 -4.15 7.87 12.09
N LEU A 59 -3.66 6.64 11.84
CA LEU A 59 -4.38 5.41 12.16
C LEU A 59 -4.75 5.29 13.65
N ARG A 60 -3.87 5.73 14.57
CA ARG A 60 -4.15 5.66 16.02
C ARG A 60 -5.14 6.71 16.52
N HIS A 61 -5.43 7.77 15.72
CA HIS A 61 -6.43 8.78 16.07
C HIS A 61 -7.83 8.44 15.53
N LEU A 62 -7.97 7.31 14.83
CA LEU A 62 -9.27 6.78 14.44
C LEU A 62 -9.80 5.88 15.55
N ASP A 63 -11.02 6.15 15.99
CA ASP A 63 -11.61 5.55 17.19
C ASP A 63 -12.10 4.13 16.93
N THR A 64 -12.65 3.88 15.74
CA THR A 64 -13.26 2.58 15.41
C THR A 64 -12.41 1.72 14.47
N PRO A 65 -12.49 0.38 14.57
CA PRO A 65 -11.87 -0.53 13.61
C PRO A 65 -12.34 -0.30 12.16
N GLU A 66 -13.61 0.07 11.97
CA GLU A 66 -14.23 0.30 10.67
C GLU A 66 -13.63 1.54 9.99
N GLU A 67 -13.44 2.64 10.74
CA GLU A 67 -12.78 3.84 10.25
C GLU A 67 -11.32 3.58 9.87
N ARG A 68 -10.60 2.81 10.71
CA ARG A 68 -9.23 2.38 10.41
C ARG A 68 -9.16 1.58 9.12
N ALA A 69 -10.05 0.58 8.97
CA ALA A 69 -10.09 -0.24 7.77
C ALA A 69 -10.41 0.58 6.51
N LYS A 70 -11.36 1.53 6.61
CA LYS A 70 -11.70 2.45 5.52
C LYS A 70 -10.53 3.35 5.16
N PHE A 71 -9.87 3.96 6.14
CA PHE A 71 -8.69 4.79 5.93
C PHE A 71 -7.58 3.99 5.25
N GLU A 72 -7.25 2.79 5.72
CA GLU A 72 -6.24 1.95 5.07
C GLU A 72 -6.62 1.62 3.63
N ALA A 73 -7.87 1.27 3.37
CA ALA A 73 -8.39 1.00 2.03
C ALA A 73 -8.24 2.21 1.11
N ASP A 74 -8.58 3.41 1.58
CA ASP A 74 -8.44 4.64 0.82
C ASP A 74 -6.95 4.93 0.51
N GLN A 75 -6.05 4.74 1.49
CA GLN A 75 -4.60 4.94 1.29
C GLN A 75 -4.01 3.93 0.30
N VAL A 76 -4.48 2.68 0.30
CA VAL A 76 -4.08 1.66 -0.69
C VAL A 76 -4.60 2.03 -2.07
N ARG A 77 -5.88 2.42 -2.18
CA ARG A 77 -6.51 2.84 -3.45
C ARG A 77 -5.80 4.05 -4.06
N ASP A 78 -5.40 4.99 -3.22
CA ASP A 78 -4.63 6.17 -3.61
C ASP A 78 -3.17 5.85 -3.93
N GLY A 79 -2.72 4.60 -3.77
CA GLY A 79 -1.34 4.19 -4.02
C GLY A 79 -0.33 4.79 -3.04
N LYS A 80 -0.78 5.34 -1.91
CA LYS A 80 0.07 5.94 -0.87
C LYS A 80 0.74 4.87 -0.01
N ILE A 81 0.12 3.69 0.10
CA ILE A 81 0.69 2.52 0.80
C ILE A 81 0.53 1.22 -0.02
N LEU A 82 1.34 0.22 0.30
CA LEU A 82 1.18 -1.16 -0.18
C LEU A 82 0.19 -1.95 0.68
N LEU A 83 -0.35 -3.07 0.15
CA LEU A 83 -1.25 -3.96 0.89
C LEU A 83 -0.56 -4.66 2.08
N PRO A 84 -1.33 -5.17 3.07
CA PRO A 84 -0.74 -5.87 4.20
C PRO A 84 0.02 -7.10 3.70
N GLY A 85 1.24 -7.32 4.18
CA GLY A 85 2.11 -8.41 3.70
C GLY A 85 2.89 -8.10 2.42
N GLU A 86 2.55 -7.04 1.68
CA GLU A 86 3.37 -6.58 0.57
C GLU A 86 4.58 -5.77 1.07
N SER A 87 5.76 -6.15 0.61
CA SER A 87 6.98 -5.37 0.82
C SER A 87 7.62 -5.01 -0.52
N VAL A 88 8.32 -3.86 -0.54
CA VAL A 88 9.12 -3.42 -1.69
C VAL A 88 10.13 -4.51 -2.07
N LYS A 89 10.71 -5.20 -1.08
CA LYS A 89 11.64 -6.32 -1.31
C LYS A 89 10.95 -7.50 -2.00
N THR A 90 9.76 -7.89 -1.53
CA THR A 90 8.99 -9.01 -2.08
C THR A 90 8.60 -8.73 -3.54
N LYS A 91 8.10 -7.53 -3.83
CA LYS A 91 7.70 -7.13 -5.19
C LYS A 91 8.90 -7.00 -6.15
N ARG A 92 10.04 -6.45 -5.70
CA ARG A 92 11.27 -6.38 -6.51
C ARG A 92 11.83 -7.78 -6.83
N ARG A 93 11.80 -8.70 -5.86
CA ARG A 93 12.24 -10.10 -6.08
C ARG A 93 11.37 -10.80 -7.11
N ALA A 94 10.04 -10.69 -7.03
CA ALA A 94 9.12 -11.33 -7.98
C ALA A 94 9.36 -10.92 -9.45
N ARG A 95 9.97 -9.75 -9.70
CA ARG A 95 10.27 -9.25 -11.05
C ARG A 95 11.69 -9.60 -11.53
N SER A 96 12.50 -10.27 -10.71
CA SER A 96 13.84 -10.69 -11.14
C SER A 96 13.74 -11.92 -12.05
N PRO A 97 14.35 -11.91 -13.25
CA PRO A 97 14.39 -13.09 -14.11
C PRO A 97 15.21 -14.27 -13.53
N PHE A 98 15.88 -14.06 -12.39
CA PHE A 98 16.74 -15.06 -11.75
C PHE A 98 16.14 -15.67 -10.47
N THR A 99 14.93 -15.28 -10.07
CA THR A 99 14.26 -15.91 -8.93
C THR A 99 13.77 -17.30 -9.33
N LYS A 100 14.60 -18.32 -9.12
CA LYS A 100 14.18 -19.72 -9.20
C LYS A 100 13.08 -19.96 -8.15
N VAL A 101 11.89 -20.31 -8.61
CA VAL A 101 10.85 -20.91 -7.78
C VAL A 101 11.39 -22.31 -7.45
N GLY A 102 11.84 -22.49 -6.21
CA GLY A 102 12.25 -23.78 -5.65
C GLY A 102 11.08 -24.45 -4.97
#